data_AF-A0A3B4XAB4-F1
#
_entry.id   AF-A0A3B4XAB4-F1
#
_cell.length_a   1.000
_cell.length_b   1.000
_cell.length_c   1.000
_cell.angle_alpha   90.00
_cell.angle_beta   90.00
_cell.angle_gamma   90.00
#
_symmetry.space_group_name_H-M   'P 1'
#
loop_
_entity.id
_entity.type
_entity.pdbx_description
1 polymer ?
#
loop_
_entity_poly.entity_id
_entity_poly.type
_entity_poly.pdbx_seq_one_letter_code
_entity_poly.pdbx_strand_id
1 'polypeptide(L)'
;VQEVERAREEAPPSSGPIIVHCSAGIGRTGCFIATSILCKQLRTEGVVDILRTTCQLRLDRGGMIQTCEQYQFVHHVLSLYEKQLPHTAEE
;
A
#
# COMPACT_ATOMS: atom_id res chain seq x y z
N VAL A 1 4.29 0.93 7.50
CA VAL A 1 4.31 -0.07 6.42
C VAL A 1 5.56 -0.94 6.50
N GLN A 2 6.77 -0.36 6.55
CA GLN A 2 8.03 -1.12 6.62
C GLN A 2 8.08 -2.19 7.72
N GLU A 3 7.66 -1.88 8.95
CA GLU A 3 7.63 -2.87 10.03
C GLU A 3 6.68 -4.05 9.75
N VAL A 4 5.56 -3.78 9.08
CA VAL A 4 4.57 -4.80 8.70
C VAL A 4 5.10 -5.66 7.57
N GLU A 5 5.80 -5.07 6.59
CA GLU A 5 6.49 -5.84 5.54
C GLU A 5 7.59 -6.72 6.14
N ARG A 6 8.42 -6.18 7.05
CA ARG A 6 9.45 -6.96 7.74
C ARG A 6 8.85 -8.12 8.52
N ALA A 7 7.81 -7.85 9.32
CA ALA A 7 7.11 -8.90 10.05
C ALA A 7 6.51 -9.98 9.14
N ARG A 8 6.06 -9.60 7.93
CA ARG A 8 5.56 -10.52 6.92
C ARG A 8 6.67 -11.38 6.30
N GLU A 9 7.85 -10.81 6.09
CA GLU A 9 9.03 -11.51 5.56
C GLU A 9 9.64 -12.48 6.59
N GLU A 10 9.59 -12.14 7.88
CA GLU A 10 10.05 -12.98 8.99
C GLU A 10 9.03 -14.07 9.38
N ALA A 11 7.77 -13.92 8.98
CA ALA A 11 6.72 -14.87 9.33
C ALA A 11 6.91 -16.23 8.62
N PRO A 12 6.69 -17.37 9.32
CA PRO A 12 6.72 -18.69 8.70
C PRO A 12 5.79 -18.79 7.48
N PRO A 13 6.10 -19.62 6.47
CA PRO A 13 5.24 -19.78 5.28
C PRO A 13 3.80 -20.22 5.58
N SER A 14 3.57 -20.86 6.73
CA SER A 14 2.25 -21.27 7.21
C SER A 14 1.46 -20.15 7.90
N SER A 15 2.01 -18.94 7.98
CA SER A 15 1.34 -17.80 8.61
C SER A 15 0.19 -17.34 7.73
N GLY A 16 -0.99 -17.21 8.32
CA GLY A 16 -2.19 -16.74 7.63
C GLY A 16 -2.07 -15.27 7.17
N PRO A 17 -3.13 -14.74 6.54
CA PRO A 17 -3.14 -13.35 6.07
C PRO A 17 -3.06 -12.35 7.22
N ILE A 18 -2.43 -11.20 6.97
CA ILE A 18 -2.39 -10.09 7.93
C ILE A 18 -3.78 -9.46 8.04
N ILE A 19 -4.29 -9.35 9.27
CA ILE A 19 -5.56 -8.68 9.54
C ILE A 19 -5.31 -7.17 9.64
N VAL A 20 -5.98 -6.40 8.80
CA VAL A 20 -5.97 -4.93 8.85
C VAL A 20 -7.40 -4.44 9.08
N HIS A 21 -7.61 -3.62 10.12
CA HIS A 21 -8.91 -3.06 10.42
C HIS A 21 -8.84 -1.58 10.77
N CYS A 22 -9.98 -0.91 10.72
CA CYS A 22 -10.19 0.41 11.30
C CYS A 22 -11.50 0.38 12.09
N SER A 23 -12.42 1.32 11.84
CA SER A 23 -13.80 1.23 12.34
C SER A 23 -14.69 0.47 11.34
N ALA A 24 -14.93 1.03 10.15
CA ALA A 24 -15.72 0.36 9.10
C ALA A 24 -14.92 -0.65 8.24
N GLY A 25 -13.59 -0.69 8.39
CA GLY A 25 -12.71 -1.61 7.66
C GLY A 25 -12.62 -1.33 6.16
N ILE A 26 -12.76 -0.07 5.72
CA ILE A 26 -12.72 0.30 4.30
C ILE A 26 -11.87 1.55 4.00
N GLY A 27 -11.96 2.60 4.82
CA GLY A 27 -11.24 3.86 4.59
C GLY A 27 -9.74 3.77 4.89
N ARG A 28 -9.35 3.95 6.17
CA ARG A 28 -7.94 3.82 6.60
C ARG A 28 -7.35 2.44 6.32
N THR A 29 -8.17 1.39 6.40
CA THR A 29 -7.78 0.03 6.00
C THR A 29 -7.38 -0.02 4.53
N GLY A 30 -8.19 0.57 3.64
CA GLY A 30 -7.87 0.68 2.22
C GLY A 30 -6.61 1.49 1.96
N CYS A 31 -6.43 2.63 2.62
CA CYS A 31 -5.19 3.42 2.51
C CYS A 31 -3.97 2.58 2.88
N PHE A 32 -4.01 1.89 4.02
CA PHE A 32 -2.88 1.11 4.50
C PHE A 32 -2.52 -0.04 3.53
N ILE A 33 -3.51 -0.81 3.10
CA ILE A 33 -3.31 -1.93 2.18
C ILE A 33 -2.80 -1.42 0.82
N ALA A 34 -3.42 -0.37 0.26
CA ALA A 34 -2.98 0.21 -1.01
C ALA A 34 -1.52 0.69 -0.93
N THR A 35 -1.16 1.45 0.12
CA THR A 35 0.21 1.92 0.31
C THR A 35 1.19 0.76 0.43
N SER A 36 0.87 -0.32 1.14
CA SER A 36 1.74 -1.51 1.21
C SER A 36 2.00 -2.13 -0.17
N ILE A 37 0.93 -2.38 -0.94
CA ILE A 37 1.03 -2.91 -2.31
C ILE A 37 1.88 -2.00 -3.20
N LEU A 38 1.60 -0.70 -3.16
CA LEU A 38 2.22 0.29 -4.05
C LEU A 38 3.66 0.62 -3.67
N CYS A 39 4.01 0.59 -2.38
CA CYS A 39 5.41 0.68 -1.96
C CYS A 39 6.22 -0.51 -2.47
N LYS A 40 5.64 -1.72 -2.47
CA LYS A 40 6.27 -2.90 -3.07
C LYS A 40 6.43 -2.70 -4.58
N GLN A 41 5.36 -2.31 -5.27
CA GLN A 41 5.38 -2.05 -6.72
C GLN A 41 6.45 -1.03 -7.09
N LEU A 42 6.52 0.09 -6.36
CA LEU A 42 7.52 1.12 -6.61
C LEU A 42 8.95 0.60 -6.47
N ARG A 43 9.23 -0.21 -5.44
CA ARG A 43 10.56 -0.80 -5.23
C ARG A 43 10.94 -1.79 -6.33
N THR A 44 9.98 -2.56 -6.85
CA THR A 44 10.25 -3.65 -7.80
C THR A 44 10.19 -3.21 -9.26
N GLU A 45 9.33 -2.25 -9.58
CA GLU A 45 9.00 -1.84 -10.95
C GLU A 45 9.36 -0.37 -11.24
N GLY A 46 9.71 0.43 -10.24
CA GLY A 46 9.99 1.86 -10.40
C GLY A 46 8.76 2.72 -10.71
N VAL A 47 7.56 2.13 -10.71
CA VAL A 47 6.29 2.80 -11.01
C VAL A 47 5.19 2.41 -10.02
N VAL A 48 4.12 3.21 -9.98
CA VAL A 48 2.93 2.94 -9.17
C VAL A 48 1.65 3.15 -9.97
N ASP A 49 0.67 2.27 -9.80
CA ASP A 49 -0.67 2.44 -10.36
C ASP A 49 -1.73 2.47 -9.24
N ILE A 50 -1.94 3.68 -8.70
CA ILE A 50 -2.83 3.93 -7.57
C ILE A 50 -4.29 3.68 -7.95
N LEU A 51 -4.67 4.02 -9.19
CA LEU A 51 -6.04 3.84 -9.68
C LEU A 51 -6.37 2.35 -9.80
N ARG A 52 -5.53 1.58 -10.50
CA ARG A 52 -5.73 0.13 -10.66
C ARG A 52 -5.74 -0.58 -9.32
N THR A 53 -4.82 -0.24 -8.42
CA THR A 53 -4.78 -0.82 -7.07
C THR A 53 -6.07 -0.52 -6.31
N THR A 54 -6.56 0.72 -6.36
CA THR A 54 -7.83 1.10 -5.72
C THR A 54 -9.02 0.37 -6.32
N CYS A 55 -9.07 0.24 -7.64
CA CYS A 55 -10.10 -0.55 -8.33
C CYS A 55 -10.08 -2.01 -7.89
N GLN A 56 -8.90 -2.63 -7.82
CA GLN A 56 -8.77 -4.02 -7.36
C GLN A 56 -9.24 -4.17 -5.92
N LEU A 57 -8.83 -3.28 -5.01
CA LEU A 57 -9.29 -3.32 -3.62
C LEU A 57 -10.81 -3.18 -3.50
N ARG A 58 -11.44 -2.39 -4.39
CA ARG A 58 -12.91 -2.24 -4.41
C ARG A 58 -13.63 -3.46 -4.97
N LEU A 59 -12.99 -4.25 -5.84
CA LEU A 59 -13.50 -5.56 -6.26
C LEU A 59 -13.45 -6.56 -5.10
N ASP A 60 -12.37 -6.55 -4.32
CA ASP A 60 -12.19 -7.47 -3.19
C ASP A 60 -13.10 -7.09 -2.00
N ARG A 61 -13.28 -5.78 -1.74
CA ARG A 61 -14.18 -5.24 -0.71
C ARG A 61 -14.72 -3.88 -1.13
N GLY A 62 -16.05 -3.79 -1.32
CA GLY A 62 -16.71 -2.54 -1.69
C GLY A 62 -16.38 -1.38 -0.73
N GLY A 63 -16.10 -0.20 -1.28
CA GLY A 63 -15.86 1.03 -0.52
C GLY A 63 -14.41 1.26 -0.05
N MET A 64 -13.46 0.40 -0.43
CA MET A 64 -12.05 0.59 -0.12
C MET A 64 -11.53 1.94 -0.62
N ILE A 65 -10.80 2.66 0.26
CA ILE A 65 -10.43 4.08 0.11
C ILE A 65 -11.70 4.92 -0.11
N GLN A 66 -12.26 5.37 1.01
CA GLN A 66 -13.66 5.82 1.07
C GLN A 66 -13.83 7.28 0.64
N THR A 67 -12.84 8.14 0.88
CA THR A 67 -12.93 9.58 0.59
C THR A 67 -11.82 10.06 -0.35
N CYS A 68 -12.00 11.24 -0.95
CA CYS A 68 -11.00 11.83 -1.82
C CYS A 68 -9.71 12.15 -1.06
N GLU A 69 -9.82 12.65 0.17
CA GLU A 69 -8.69 12.98 1.03
C GLU A 69 -7.86 11.74 1.35
N GLN A 70 -8.51 10.59 1.54
CA GLN A 70 -7.84 9.29 1.72
C GLN A 70 -7.11 8.83 0.46
N TYR A 71 -7.69 9.05 -0.72
CA TYR A 71 -7.05 8.76 -1.99
C TYR A 71 -5.84 9.67 -2.23
N GLN A 72 -6.00 10.98 -2.02
CA GLN A 72 -4.91 11.96 -2.04
C GLN A 72 -3.81 11.62 -1.03
N PHE A 73 -4.18 11.17 0.17
CA PHE A 73 -3.20 10.76 1.17
C PHE A 73 -2.30 9.62 0.67
N VAL A 74 -2.86 8.62 -0.04
CA VAL A 74 -2.05 7.55 -0.65
C VAL A 74 -1.04 8.12 -1.65
N HIS A 75 -1.45 9.08 -2.50
CA HIS A 75 -0.52 9.78 -3.40
C HIS A 75 0.60 10.51 -2.64
N HIS A 76 0.26 11.25 -1.59
CA HIS A 76 1.25 11.99 -0.79
C HIS A 76 2.26 11.05 -0.13
N VAL A 77 1.79 9.94 0.44
CA VAL A 77 2.66 8.95 1.08
C VAL A 77 3.59 8.31 0.05
N LEU A 78 3.10 7.96 -1.14
CA LEU A 78 3.94 7.38 -2.18
C LEU A 78 4.95 8.38 -2.75
N SER A 79 4.58 9.64 -2.92
CA SER A 79 5.51 10.70 -3.31
C SER A 79 6.60 10.93 -2.25
N LEU A 80 6.26 10.85 -0.96
CA LEU A 80 7.24 10.93 0.11
C LEU A 80 8.14 9.68 0.13
N TYR A 81 7.57 8.50 -0.09
CA TYR A 81 8.29 7.25 -0.10
C TYR A 81 9.29 7.16 -1.26
N GLU A 82 8.90 7.59 -2.46
CA GLU A 82 9.77 7.66 -3.63
C GLU A 82 11.03 8.48 -3.36
N LYS A 83 10.88 9.68 -2.78
CA LYS A 83 12.00 10.55 -2.40
C LYS A 83 12.95 9.97 -1.35
N GLN A 84 12.52 8.94 -0.62
CA GLN A 84 13.33 8.25 0.39
C GLN A 84 14.02 7.01 -0.18
N LEU A 85 13.68 6.58 -1.39
CA LEU A 85 14.37 5.47 -2.02
C LEU A 85 15.78 5.92 -2.43
N PRO A 86 16.79 5.06 -2.25
CA PRO A 86 18.12 5.35 -2.78
C PRO A 86 17.97 5.45 -4.31
N HIS A 87 18.27 6.62 -4.86
CA HIS A 87 18.38 6.77 -6.30
C HIS A 87 19.51 5.84 -6.76
N THR A 88 19.17 4.79 -7.50
CA THR A 88 20.15 4.10 -8.32
C THR A 88 20.67 5.17 -9.28
N ALA A 89 21.90 5.62 -9.09
CA ALA A 89 22.56 6.45 -10.09
C ALA A 89 22.60 5.62 -11.37
N GLU A 90 21.73 5.94 -12.32
CA GLU A 90 21.91 5.51 -13.71
C GLU A 90 23.13 6.29 -14.21
N GLU A 91 24.26 5.57 -14.33
CA GLU A 91 25.43 6.00 -15.13
C GLU A 91 25.10 6.00 -16.63
#